data_AF-A0A7H4MZI2-F1
#
_entry.id   AF-A0A7H4MZI2-F1
#
_cell.length_a   1.000
_cell.length_b   1.000
_cell.length_c   1.000
_cell.angle_alpha   90.00
_cell.angle_beta   90.00
_cell.angle_gamma   90.00
#
_symmetry.space_group_name_H-M   'P 1'
#
loop_
_entity.id
_entity.type
_entity.pdbx_description
1 polymer ?
#
loop_
_entity_poly.entity_id
_entity_poly.type
_entity_poly.pdbx_seq_one_letter_code
_entity_poly.pdbx_strand_id
1 'polypeptide(L)'
;MDMAIGCDQGGSIRIPSAFCGTYGMKPTHGLVPYTGIMPIEATIDHAGPITANVRDNALMLEIIAGSDGLDPRQYAPVVESYTAALGKGVRGLKIGILTEGFQLPNMDPQVETKVRDAIARLQALAPLLAKFPCRNTIWRARFGRLSAAKV
;
A
#
# COMPACT_ATOMS: atom_id res chain seq x y z
N MET A 1 -3.55 7.54 21.76
CA MET A 1 -3.27 8.44 20.64
C MET A 1 -4.12 8.00 19.47
N ASP A 2 -4.72 8.95 18.75
CA ASP A 2 -5.68 8.64 17.69
C ASP A 2 -5.00 8.33 16.35
N MET A 3 -3.85 8.97 16.09
CA MET A 3 -3.05 8.83 14.87
C MET A 3 -1.55 9.00 15.18
N ALA A 4 -0.68 8.38 14.37
CA ALA A 4 0.78 8.49 14.49
C ALA A 4 1.47 8.51 13.11
N ILE A 5 2.67 9.11 13.05
CA ILE A 5 3.57 9.04 11.88
C ILE A 5 4.59 7.93 12.12
N GLY A 6 4.77 7.06 11.14
CA GLY A 6 5.86 6.10 11.08
C GLY A 6 6.77 6.34 9.87
N CYS A 7 7.92 5.67 9.88
CA CYS A 7 8.84 5.60 8.74
C CYS A 7 8.94 4.13 8.28
N ASP A 8 9.04 3.87 6.98
CA ASP A 8 9.08 2.52 6.40
C ASP A 8 10.12 2.41 5.28
N GLN A 9 11.21 1.71 5.58
CA GLN A 9 12.27 1.36 4.64
C GLN A 9 12.09 -0.06 4.09
N GLY A 10 11.80 -1.00 4.99
CA GLY A 10 11.64 -2.42 4.67
C GLY A 10 10.35 -3.03 5.22
N GLY A 11 9.44 -2.22 5.77
CA GLY A 11 8.23 -2.68 6.43
C GLY A 11 7.93 -1.99 7.76
N SER A 12 8.71 -1.01 8.19
CA SER A 12 8.64 -0.44 9.54
C SER A 12 7.35 0.32 9.87
N ILE A 13 6.46 0.60 8.90
CA ILE A 13 5.07 1.01 9.16
C ILE A 13 4.16 -0.22 9.20
N ARG A 14 4.25 -1.07 8.17
CA ARG A 14 3.29 -2.17 7.93
C ARG A 14 3.45 -3.34 8.91
N ILE A 15 4.68 -3.71 9.26
CA ILE A 15 5.01 -4.81 10.17
C ILE A 15 4.48 -4.56 11.58
N PRO A 16 4.83 -3.44 12.27
CA PRO A 16 4.28 -3.19 13.61
C PRO A 16 2.76 -3.00 13.56
N SER A 17 2.21 -2.43 12.47
CA SER A 17 0.76 -2.32 12.32
C SER A 17 0.08 -3.68 12.25
N ALA A 18 0.66 -4.64 11.52
CA ALA A 18 0.18 -6.02 11.45
C ALA A 18 0.25 -6.74 12.81
N PHE A 19 1.31 -6.50 13.60
CA PHE A 19 1.45 -7.09 14.94
C PHE A 19 0.51 -6.48 15.99
N CYS A 20 0.25 -5.18 15.90
CA CYS A 20 -0.58 -4.47 16.86
C CYS A 20 -2.07 -4.36 16.47
N GLY A 21 -2.46 -4.92 15.31
CA GLY A 21 -3.84 -4.84 14.83
C GLY A 21 -4.30 -3.43 14.45
N THR A 22 -3.38 -2.61 13.93
CA THR A 22 -3.65 -1.23 13.47
C THR A 22 -3.51 -1.12 11.96
N TYR A 23 -3.84 0.05 11.40
CA TYR A 23 -3.79 0.32 9.97
C TYR A 23 -2.57 1.18 9.66
N GLY A 24 -1.56 0.57 9.04
CA GLY A 24 -0.33 1.25 8.62
C GLY A 24 -0.23 1.33 7.10
N MET A 25 -0.02 2.54 6.58
CA MET A 25 0.11 2.78 5.15
C MET A 25 1.51 3.29 4.81
N LYS A 26 2.21 2.53 3.96
CA LYS A 26 3.42 3.00 3.28
C LYS A 26 3.00 3.64 1.96
N PRO A 27 3.10 4.97 1.79
CA PRO A 27 2.71 5.63 0.55
C PRO A 27 3.65 5.31 -0.62
N THR A 28 3.30 5.83 -1.80
CA THR A 28 4.23 5.87 -2.95
C THR A 28 5.50 6.63 -2.55
N HIS A 29 6.67 6.15 -2.97
CA HIS A 29 7.94 6.83 -2.69
C HIS A 29 7.91 8.28 -3.20
N GLY A 30 8.36 9.22 -2.36
CA GLY A 30 8.29 10.66 -2.64
C GLY A 30 6.91 11.31 -2.53
N LEU A 31 5.83 10.57 -2.22
CA LEU A 31 4.49 11.16 -2.04
C LEU A 31 4.39 12.03 -0.79
N VAL A 32 4.91 11.52 0.32
CA VAL A 32 5.05 12.25 1.59
C VAL A 32 6.50 12.72 1.68
N PRO A 33 6.75 14.01 1.93
CA PRO A 33 8.12 14.52 2.05
C PRO A 33 8.80 13.93 3.29
N TYR A 34 10.06 13.56 3.14
CA TYR A 34 10.89 13.01 4.21
C TYR A 34 11.76 14.09 4.90
N THR A 35 11.54 15.37 4.55
CA THR A 35 12.25 16.51 5.13
C THR A 35 12.11 16.55 6.65
N GLY A 36 13.24 16.71 7.35
CA GLY A 36 13.30 16.76 8.81
C GLY A 36 13.29 15.39 9.49
N ILE A 37 13.09 14.29 8.74
CA ILE A 37 13.17 12.93 9.27
C ILE A 37 14.59 12.40 9.07
N MET A 38 15.14 11.73 10.09
CA MET A 38 16.47 11.13 10.00
C MET A 38 16.50 10.06 8.88
N PRO A 39 17.34 10.23 7.83
CA PRO A 39 17.40 9.29 6.73
C PRO A 39 18.12 8.00 7.13
N ILE A 40 17.70 6.89 6.50
CA ILE A 40 18.48 5.64 6.50
C ILE A 40 19.07 5.44 5.11
N GLU A 41 18.22 5.39 4.08
CA GLU A 41 18.63 5.24 2.70
C GLU A 41 17.58 5.89 1.78
N ALA A 42 18.00 6.89 1.01
CA ALA A 42 17.10 7.81 0.33
C ALA A 42 16.17 7.14 -0.70
N THR A 43 16.60 6.04 -1.32
CA THR A 43 15.80 5.35 -2.34
C THR A 43 14.70 4.46 -1.75
N ILE A 44 14.75 4.14 -0.46
CA ILE A 44 13.75 3.33 0.23
C ILE A 44 13.08 4.03 1.42
N ASP A 45 13.51 5.23 1.81
CA ASP A 45 12.87 6.01 2.88
C ASP A 45 11.43 6.40 2.51
N HIS A 46 10.47 6.06 3.36
CA HIS A 46 9.07 6.50 3.29
C HIS A 46 8.60 6.98 4.65
N ALA A 47 7.74 7.99 4.69
CA ALA A 47 6.96 8.38 5.86
C ALA A 47 5.47 8.13 5.58
N GLY A 48 4.69 7.78 6.61
CA GLY A 48 3.27 7.50 6.43
C GLY A 48 2.49 7.30 7.73
N PRO A 49 1.15 7.22 7.63
CA PRO A 49 0.27 7.17 8.80
C PRO A 49 0.09 5.75 9.38
N ILE A 50 0.00 5.69 10.71
CA ILE A 50 -0.47 4.54 11.50
C ILE A 50 -1.69 4.98 12.31
N THR A 51 -2.82 4.30 12.14
CA THR A 51 -4.11 4.73 12.69
C THR A 51 -4.98 3.56 13.17
N ALA A 52 -6.05 3.85 13.92
CA ALA A 52 -6.98 2.84 14.42
C ALA A 52 -8.02 2.36 13.39
N ASN A 53 -8.19 3.08 12.28
CA ASN A 53 -9.09 2.70 11.19
C ASN A 53 -8.60 3.27 9.82
N VAL A 54 -9.19 2.78 8.73
CA VAL A 54 -8.85 3.16 7.34
C VAL A 54 -9.23 4.60 7.01
N ARG A 55 -10.31 5.14 7.60
CA ARG A 55 -10.76 6.50 7.33
C ARG A 55 -9.74 7.52 7.81
N ASP A 56 -9.28 7.37 9.04
CA ASP A 56 -8.27 8.26 9.64
C ASP A 56 -6.93 8.10 8.93
N ASN A 57 -6.62 6.88 8.46
CA ASN A 57 -5.43 6.63 7.65
C ASN A 57 -5.44 7.45 6.35
N ALA A 58 -6.56 7.41 5.62
CA ALA A 58 -6.75 8.17 4.39
C ALA A 58 -6.77 9.68 4.64
N LEU A 59 -7.43 10.13 5.71
CA LEU A 59 -7.48 11.54 6.11
C LEU A 59 -6.08 12.07 6.43
N MET A 60 -5.31 11.34 7.24
CA MET A 60 -3.96 11.75 7.60
C MET A 60 -3.05 11.79 6.38
N LEU A 61 -3.15 10.80 5.47
CA LEU A 61 -2.40 10.79 4.22
C LEU A 61 -2.73 12.01 3.35
N GLU A 62 -3.99 12.42 3.29
CA GLU A 62 -4.45 13.58 2.51
C GLU A 62 -3.82 14.89 3.01
N ILE A 63 -3.54 14.98 4.32
CA ILE A 63 -2.90 16.15 4.92
C ILE A 63 -1.38 16.16 4.73
N ILE A 64 -0.71 15.01 4.82
CA ILE A 64 0.76 14.94 4.80
C ILE A 64 1.35 14.70 3.40
N ALA A 65 0.54 14.30 2.42
CA ALA A 65 1.00 14.11 1.05
C ALA A 65 1.17 15.45 0.32
N GLY A 66 2.19 15.53 -0.54
CA GLY A 66 2.43 16.70 -1.37
C GLY A 66 3.89 17.10 -1.42
N SER A 67 4.23 17.94 -2.40
CA SER A 67 5.59 18.45 -2.51
C SER A 67 5.85 19.53 -1.48
N ASP A 68 7.00 19.47 -0.81
CA ASP A 68 7.48 20.54 0.08
C ASP A 68 8.54 21.44 -0.58
N GLY A 69 9.04 21.05 -1.77
CA GLY A 69 10.07 21.76 -2.51
C GLY A 69 11.50 21.60 -1.95
N LEU A 70 11.68 20.75 -0.93
CA LEU A 70 12.94 20.57 -0.21
C LEU A 70 13.47 19.14 -0.34
N ASP A 71 12.60 18.14 -0.33
CA ASP A 71 13.03 16.73 -0.35
C ASP A 71 13.37 16.27 -1.78
N PRO A 72 14.64 15.93 -2.06
CA PRO A 72 15.06 15.47 -3.39
C PRO A 72 14.46 14.12 -3.81
N ARG A 73 13.77 13.41 -2.90
CA ARG A 73 13.05 12.16 -3.19
C ARG A 73 11.74 12.40 -3.97
N GLN A 74 11.27 13.65 -4.03
CA GLN A 74 9.95 13.96 -4.60
C GLN A 74 10.03 14.25 -6.11
N TYR A 75 9.46 13.35 -6.91
CA TYR A 75 9.38 13.48 -8.36
C TYR A 75 8.02 14.01 -8.81
N ALA A 76 7.69 15.25 -8.44
CA ALA A 76 6.39 15.89 -8.72
C ALA A 76 5.19 15.02 -8.30
N PRO A 77 5.01 14.77 -6.98
CA PRO A 77 3.95 13.89 -6.49
C PRO A 77 2.56 14.42 -6.84
N VAL A 78 1.67 13.53 -7.27
CA VAL A 78 0.26 13.84 -7.49
C VAL A 78 -0.51 13.49 -6.23
N VAL A 79 -1.16 14.50 -5.64
CA VAL A 79 -2.02 14.34 -4.47
C VAL A 79 -3.47 14.29 -4.92
N GLU A 80 -4.24 13.40 -4.32
CA GLU A 80 -5.67 13.25 -4.55
C GLU A 80 -6.42 13.38 -3.21
N SER A 81 -7.73 13.61 -3.27
CA SER A 81 -8.56 13.47 -2.07
C SER A 81 -8.81 11.99 -1.79
N TYR A 82 -7.94 11.39 -0.97
CA TYR A 82 -8.00 9.95 -0.65
C TYR A 82 -9.27 9.60 0.11
N THR A 83 -9.77 10.50 0.96
CA THR A 83 -11.03 10.31 1.68
C THR A 83 -12.24 10.21 0.74
N ALA A 84 -12.20 10.88 -0.41
CA ALA A 84 -13.25 10.78 -1.43
C ALA A 84 -13.31 9.40 -2.13
N ALA A 85 -12.32 8.53 -1.95
CA ALA A 85 -12.36 7.16 -2.44
C ALA A 85 -13.12 6.20 -1.49
N LEU A 86 -13.28 6.58 -0.22
CA LEU A 86 -13.94 5.75 0.78
C LEU A 86 -15.43 5.55 0.43
N GLY A 87 -15.95 4.36 0.74
CA GLY A 87 -17.37 4.05 0.54
C GLY A 87 -17.80 3.75 -0.90
N LYS A 88 -16.94 3.93 -1.91
CA LYS A 88 -17.23 3.60 -3.32
C LYS A 88 -17.42 2.10 -3.60
N GLY A 89 -17.10 1.25 -2.62
CA GLY A 89 -17.17 -0.20 -2.75
C GLY A 89 -16.05 -0.77 -3.63
N VAL A 90 -16.06 -2.09 -3.81
CA VAL A 90 -14.99 -2.84 -4.51
C VAL A 90 -15.48 -3.57 -5.76
N ARG A 91 -16.75 -3.40 -6.14
CA ARG A 91 -17.34 -4.09 -7.29
C ARG A 91 -16.64 -3.65 -8.58
N GLY A 92 -16.20 -4.63 -9.37
CA GLY A 92 -15.50 -4.38 -10.64
C GLY A 92 -13.99 -4.16 -10.49
N LEU A 93 -13.45 -4.07 -9.27
CA LEU A 93 -12.01 -4.10 -9.06
C LEU A 93 -11.45 -5.48 -9.40
N LYS A 94 -10.29 -5.49 -10.07
CA LYS A 94 -9.53 -6.72 -10.29
C LYS A 94 -8.49 -6.84 -9.19
N ILE A 95 -8.60 -7.87 -8.36
CA ILE A 95 -7.67 -8.09 -7.24
C ILE A 95 -6.75 -9.26 -7.62
N GLY A 96 -5.44 -8.97 -7.60
CA GLY A 96 -4.38 -9.96 -7.86
C GLY A 96 -3.94 -10.63 -6.57
N ILE A 97 -3.88 -11.96 -6.55
CA ILE A 97 -3.31 -12.72 -5.43
C ILE A 97 -1.89 -13.17 -5.83
N LEU A 98 -0.90 -12.69 -5.08
CA LEU A 98 0.50 -13.08 -5.25
C LEU A 98 0.75 -14.45 -4.58
N THR A 99 0.99 -15.48 -5.37
CA THR A 99 1.10 -16.85 -4.86
C THR A 99 2.34 -17.08 -4.01
N GLU A 100 3.43 -16.38 -4.33
CA GLU A 100 4.74 -16.47 -3.66
C GLU A 100 4.66 -16.00 -2.20
N GLY A 101 3.73 -15.10 -1.88
CA GLY A 101 3.49 -14.64 -0.51
C GLY A 101 3.02 -15.75 0.44
N PHE A 102 2.54 -16.89 -0.09
CA PHE A 102 2.11 -18.06 0.67
C PHE A 102 3.12 -19.22 0.64
N GLN A 103 4.25 -19.05 -0.05
CA GLN A 103 5.24 -20.12 -0.26
C GLN A 103 6.51 -19.91 0.59
N LEU A 104 6.39 -19.09 1.65
CA LEU A 104 7.51 -18.83 2.54
C LEU A 104 7.81 -20.08 3.37
N PRO A 105 9.09 -20.49 3.52
CA PRO A 105 9.47 -21.67 4.30
C PRO A 105 9.00 -21.63 5.76
N ASN A 106 8.81 -20.43 6.31
CA ASN A 106 8.41 -20.16 7.69
C ASN A 106 6.99 -19.59 7.81
N MET A 107 6.11 -19.84 6.83
CA MET A 107 4.71 -19.40 6.90
C MET A 107 3.99 -20.05 8.08
N ASP A 108 3.35 -19.23 8.93
CA ASP A 108 2.44 -19.72 9.96
C ASP A 108 1.09 -20.12 9.32
N PRO A 109 0.64 -21.38 9.46
CA PRO A 109 -0.62 -21.84 8.88
C PRO A 109 -1.85 -21.07 9.38
N GLN A 110 -1.82 -20.53 10.60
CA GLN A 110 -2.92 -19.72 11.14
C GLN A 110 -3.00 -18.37 10.43
N VAL A 111 -1.85 -17.74 10.19
CA VAL A 111 -1.78 -16.47 9.44
C VAL A 111 -2.25 -16.69 8.00
N GLU A 112 -1.77 -17.75 7.34
CA GLU A 112 -2.23 -18.12 6.00
C GLU A 112 -3.75 -18.28 5.96
N THR A 113 -4.32 -19.03 6.91
CA THR A 113 -5.77 -19.26 6.98
C THR A 113 -6.54 -17.94 7.10
N LYS A 114 -6.12 -17.04 8.00
CA LYS A 114 -6.78 -15.73 8.18
C LYS A 114 -6.72 -14.86 6.93
N VAL A 115 -5.59 -14.85 6.22
CA VAL A 115 -5.46 -14.10 4.97
C VAL A 115 -6.34 -14.72 3.88
N ARG A 116 -6.43 -16.06 3.80
CA ARG A 116 -7.32 -16.75 2.85
C ARG A 116 -8.79 -16.47 3.13
N ASP A 117 -9.20 -16.43 4.39
CA ASP A 117 -10.56 -16.03 4.78
C ASP A 117 -10.89 -14.60 4.32
N ALA A 118 -9.93 -13.67 4.47
CA ALA A 118 -10.09 -12.29 3.99
C ALA A 118 -10.19 -12.23 2.46
N ILE A 119 -9.42 -13.04 1.73
CA ILE A 119 -9.52 -13.17 0.28
C ILE A 119 -10.92 -13.68 -0.11
N ALA A 120 -11.45 -14.70 0.56
CA ALA A 120 -12.79 -15.24 0.27
C ALA A 120 -13.89 -14.19 0.48
N ARG A 121 -13.76 -13.36 1.53
CA ARG A 121 -14.67 -12.22 1.76
C ARG A 121 -14.59 -11.19 0.63
N LEU A 122 -13.38 -10.87 0.15
CA LEU A 122 -13.20 -9.98 -1.00
C LEU A 122 -13.76 -10.60 -2.29
N GLN A 123 -13.65 -11.91 -2.49
CA GLN A 123 -14.25 -12.62 -3.63
C GLN A 123 -15.77 -12.47 -3.68
N ALA A 124 -16.44 -12.57 -2.53
CA ALA A 124 -17.88 -12.37 -2.44
C ALA A 124 -18.31 -10.92 -2.80
N LEU A 125 -17.45 -9.92 -2.54
CA LEU A 125 -17.73 -8.51 -2.78
C LEU A 125 -17.28 -8.01 -4.17
N ALA A 126 -16.21 -8.59 -4.72
CA ALA A 126 -15.57 -8.23 -5.97
C ALA A 126 -15.23 -9.50 -6.79
N PRO A 127 -16.11 -9.96 -7.69
CA PRO A 127 -15.98 -11.28 -8.32
C PRO A 127 -14.76 -11.46 -9.25
N LEU A 128 -14.04 -10.38 -9.57
CA LEU A 128 -12.90 -10.41 -10.50
C LEU A 128 -11.59 -10.62 -9.73
N LEU A 129 -11.34 -11.86 -9.28
CA LEU A 129 -10.09 -12.27 -8.64
C LEU A 129 -9.27 -13.19 -9.53
N ALA A 130 -7.99 -12.89 -9.66
CA ALA A 130 -7.05 -13.66 -10.46
C ALA A 130 -5.74 -13.89 -9.68
N LYS A 131 -5.21 -15.10 -9.78
CA LYS A 131 -3.93 -15.51 -9.17
C LYS A 131 -2.83 -15.31 -10.21
N PHE A 132 -1.69 -14.72 -9.80
CA PHE A 132 -0.57 -14.48 -10.70
C PHE A 132 0.76 -14.83 -10.04
N PRO A 133 1.68 -15.49 -10.76
CA PRO A 133 3.05 -15.68 -10.30
C PRO A 133 3.88 -14.42 -10.52
N CYS A 134 4.72 -14.06 -9.55
CA CYS A 134 5.74 -13.03 -9.66
C CYS A 134 7.04 -13.59 -10.24
N ARG A 135 7.05 -13.95 -11.53
CA ARG A 135 8.31 -14.22 -12.25
C ARG A 135 8.61 -13.06 -13.20
N ASN A 136 9.68 -12.31 -12.89
CA ASN A 136 10.34 -11.29 -13.74
C ASN A 136 9.46 -10.22 -14.41
N THR A 137 8.26 -9.95 -13.93
CA THR A 137 7.40 -8.88 -14.48
C THR A 137 7.47 -7.65 -13.59
N ILE A 138 8.09 -6.59 -14.10
CA ILE A 138 7.92 -5.22 -13.59
C ILE A 138 6.42 -4.94 -13.59
N TRP A 139 5.82 -4.85 -12.40
CA TRP A 139 4.44 -4.42 -12.20
C TRP A 139 4.30 -2.95 -12.61
N ARG A 140 4.18 -2.67 -13.90
CA ARG A 140 3.49 -1.45 -14.34
C ARG A 140 2.01 -1.70 -14.05
N ALA A 141 1.45 -0.94 -13.12
CA ALA A 141 0.02 -0.85 -12.87
C ALA A 141 -0.71 -0.49 -14.18
N ARG A 142 -1.06 -1.50 -14.98
CA ARG A 142 -1.74 -1.34 -16.27
C ARG A 142 -3.25 -1.39 -16.05
N PHE A 143 -3.76 -0.51 -15.20
CA PHE A 143 -5.15 -0.10 -15.22
C PHE A 143 -5.23 1.17 -16.07
N GLY A 144 -5.51 1.00 -17.37
CA GLY A 144 -5.84 2.09 -18.29
C GLY A 144 -4.76 2.44 -19.33
N ARG A 145 -4.75 1.69 -20.43
CA ARG A 145 -4.74 2.13 -21.85
C ARG A 145 -4.29 0.98 -22.75
N LEU A 146 -5.25 0.48 -23.53
CA LEU A 146 -4.99 -0.30 -24.73
C LEU A 146 -4.30 0.60 -25.76
N SER A 147 -3.12 0.19 -26.22
CA SER A 147 -2.54 0.50 -27.53
C SER A 147 -1.11 -0.06 -27.59
N ALA A 148 -0.90 -1.02 -28.51
CA ALA A 148 0.31 -1.39 -29.29
C ALA A 148 1.72 -1.27 -28.64
N ALA A 149 2.71 -2.13 -28.86
CA ALA A 149 2.97 -3.11 -29.89
C ALA A 149 4.00 -4.14 -29.36
N LYS A 150 4.11 -5.27 -30.05
CA LYS A 150 5.24 -6.21 -30.03
C LYS A 150 6.58 -5.47 -30.10
N VAL A 151 7.54 -5.86 -29.25
CA VAL A 151 8.80 -6.52 -29.65
C VAL A 151 9.13 -7.53 -28.55
#